data_AF-A0A9E3KAL0-F1
#
_entry.id   AF-A0A9E3KAL0-F1
#
_cell.length_a   1.000
_cell.length_b   1.000
_cell.length_c   1.000
_cell.angle_alpha   90.00
_cell.angle_beta   90.00
_cell.angle_gamma   90.00
#
_symmetry.space_group_name_H-M   'P 1'
#
loop_
_entity.id
_entity.type
_entity.pdbx_description
1 polymer ?
#
loop_
_entity_poly.entity_id
_entity_poly.type
_entity_poly.pdbx_seq_one_letter_code
_entity_poly.pdbx_strand_id
1 'polypeptide(L)'
;MYTITVGLMFGPAALAGDARARAICIYIAAGVAAFYPLVRAGSRIGLAPTTLAGLQGVFSIGCHAWAYAIAGPLRAAALMGLMVIVVFCAFALRPRQTLLLAALGVSAMGGTMWWHAAHDPLHFPPAVEAVTFAVMAASSLAVTLLTGEMSKLRALLKSQKNDLLTALDTIRTLATVDELTSLANRRHMNELLTQEERRRDACGSPTCIALLDIDFFKRINDRFGHAAGDAVLRAFAQATRAELREGDVLARWGGEE
;
A
#
# COMPACT_ATOMS: atom_id res chain seq x y z
N MET A 1 -2.51 -14.47 -12.35
CA MET A 1 -3.26 -13.46 -13.14
C MET A 1 -2.66 -13.32 -14.55
N TYR A 2 -1.34 -13.15 -14.66
CA TYR A 2 -0.60 -12.96 -15.93
C TYR A 2 -0.80 -14.01 -17.03
N THR A 3 -1.06 -15.26 -16.67
CA THR A 3 -1.14 -16.39 -17.60
C THR A 3 -2.56 -16.73 -18.04
N ILE A 4 -3.57 -16.02 -17.49
CA ILE A 4 -4.99 -16.26 -17.78
C ILE A 4 -5.31 -15.84 -19.22
N THR A 5 -4.70 -14.78 -19.73
CA THR A 5 -4.84 -14.32 -21.13
C THR A 5 -4.41 -15.39 -22.12
N VAL A 6 -3.29 -16.07 -21.87
CA VAL A 6 -2.83 -17.18 -22.72
C VAL A 6 -3.76 -18.40 -22.59
N GLY A 7 -4.22 -18.70 -21.37
CA GLY A 7 -5.21 -19.77 -21.16
C GLY A 7 -6.53 -19.54 -21.91
N LEU A 8 -7.02 -18.29 -21.96
CA LEU A 8 -8.22 -17.93 -22.72
C LEU A 8 -7.99 -18.03 -24.24
N MET A 9 -6.80 -17.65 -24.70
CA MET A 9 -6.43 -17.69 -26.12
C MET A 9 -6.37 -19.12 -26.67
N PHE A 10 -5.81 -20.07 -25.90
CA PHE A 10 -5.60 -21.44 -26.35
C PHE A 10 -6.63 -22.45 -25.82
N GLY A 11 -7.49 -22.06 -24.87
CA GLY A 11 -8.51 -22.93 -24.29
C GLY A 11 -9.42 -23.60 -25.32
N PRO A 12 -10.00 -22.87 -26.29
CA PRO A 12 -10.85 -23.47 -27.32
C PRO A 12 -10.09 -24.48 -28.21
N ALA A 13 -8.86 -24.15 -28.63
CA ALA A 13 -8.03 -25.03 -29.45
C ALA A 13 -7.57 -26.29 -28.67
N ALA A 14 -7.30 -26.14 -27.37
CA ALA A 14 -6.95 -27.24 -26.49
C ALA A 14 -8.13 -28.22 -26.31
N LEU A 15 -9.36 -27.69 -26.17
CA LEU A 15 -10.59 -28.50 -26.10
C LEU A 15 -10.92 -29.17 -27.45
N ALA A 16 -10.57 -28.53 -28.57
CA ALA A 16 -10.71 -29.07 -29.92
C ALA A 16 -9.66 -30.15 -30.27
N GLY A 17 -8.73 -30.47 -29.36
CA GLY A 17 -7.79 -31.58 -29.50
C GLY A 17 -6.38 -31.21 -30.00
N ASP A 18 -6.05 -29.93 -30.16
CA ASP A 18 -4.69 -29.51 -30.53
C ASP A 18 -3.70 -29.83 -29.40
N ALA A 19 -2.75 -30.73 -29.67
CA ALA A 19 -1.75 -31.18 -28.72
C ALA A 19 -0.84 -30.05 -28.22
N ARG A 20 -0.50 -29.07 -29.07
CA ARG A 20 0.35 -27.92 -28.71
C ARG A 20 -0.41 -26.95 -27.81
N ALA A 21 -1.67 -26.66 -28.14
CA ALA A 21 -2.55 -25.83 -27.32
C ALA A 21 -2.82 -26.46 -25.94
N ARG A 22 -3.00 -27.79 -25.86
CA ARG A 22 -3.13 -28.48 -24.56
C ARG A 22 -1.85 -28.40 -23.74
N ALA A 23 -0.68 -28.57 -24.36
CA ALA A 23 0.60 -28.54 -23.65
C ALA A 23 0.85 -27.20 -22.96
N ILE A 24 0.61 -26.07 -23.65
CA ILE A 24 0.78 -24.74 -23.05
C ILE A 24 -0.24 -24.47 -21.94
N CYS A 25 -1.50 -24.91 -22.10
CA CYS A 25 -2.53 -24.77 -21.07
C CYS A 25 -2.17 -25.57 -19.81
N ILE A 26 -1.67 -26.80 -19.94
CA ILE A 26 -1.21 -27.62 -18.82
C ILE A 26 -0.01 -26.96 -18.13
N TYR A 27 0.96 -26.47 -18.90
CA TYR A 27 2.13 -25.78 -18.35
C TYR A 27 1.74 -24.53 -17.53
N ILE A 28 0.81 -23.72 -18.07
CA ILE A 28 0.25 -22.57 -17.37
C ILE A 28 -0.47 -22.99 -16.08
N ALA A 29 -1.33 -24.01 -16.15
CA ALA A 29 -2.08 -24.50 -15.00
C ALA A 29 -1.14 -25.01 -13.90
N ALA A 30 -0.10 -25.76 -14.27
CA ALA A 30 0.93 -26.24 -13.35
C ALA A 30 1.68 -25.08 -12.68
N GLY A 31 2.07 -24.05 -13.45
CA GLY A 31 2.70 -22.85 -12.90
C GLY A 31 1.79 -22.10 -11.91
N VAL A 32 0.51 -21.90 -12.25
CA VAL A 32 -0.45 -21.28 -11.33
C VAL A 32 -0.63 -22.10 -10.06
N ALA A 33 -0.76 -23.43 -10.19
CA ALA A 33 -0.88 -24.35 -9.07
C ALA A 33 0.37 -24.36 -8.17
N ALA A 34 1.57 -24.15 -8.73
CA ALA A 34 2.81 -24.04 -7.97
C ALA A 34 2.96 -22.67 -7.28
N PHE A 35 2.62 -21.58 -7.97
CA PHE A 35 2.77 -20.23 -7.43
C PHE A 35 1.71 -19.86 -6.38
N TYR A 36 0.49 -20.39 -6.47
CA TYR A 36 -0.58 -20.11 -5.50
C TYR A 36 -0.19 -20.44 -4.04
N PRO A 37 0.27 -21.66 -3.71
CA PRO A 37 0.70 -21.98 -2.35
C PRO A 37 1.95 -21.20 -1.94
N LEU A 38 2.88 -20.92 -2.86
CA LEU A 38 4.07 -20.11 -2.59
C LEU A 38 3.71 -18.67 -2.20
N VAL A 39 2.73 -18.05 -2.86
CA VAL A 39 2.24 -16.72 -2.50
C VAL A 39 1.54 -16.75 -1.13
N ARG A 40 0.74 -17.78 -0.86
CA ARG A 40 0.00 -17.89 0.40
C ARG A 40 0.88 -18.23 1.61
N ALA A 41 1.94 -19.01 1.39
CA ALA A 41 2.91 -19.41 2.40
C ALA A 41 4.15 -18.51 2.45
N GLY A 42 4.26 -17.52 1.55
CA GLY A 42 5.47 -16.71 1.38
C GLY A 42 5.91 -15.99 2.66
N SER A 43 4.96 -15.50 3.47
CA SER A 43 5.25 -14.88 4.77
C SER A 43 5.81 -15.87 5.80
N ARG A 44 5.49 -17.16 5.69
CA ARG A 44 6.02 -18.22 6.57
C ARG A 44 7.39 -18.73 6.12
N ILE A 45 7.67 -18.66 4.81
CA ILE A 45 8.91 -19.18 4.20
C ILE A 45 9.98 -18.08 4.03
N GLY A 46 9.68 -16.84 4.45
CA GLY A 46 10.61 -15.71 4.34
C GLY A 46 10.80 -15.20 2.90
N LEU A 47 9.88 -15.53 2.00
CA LEU A 47 9.92 -15.07 0.60
C LEU A 47 9.28 -13.69 0.49
N ALA A 48 10.11 -12.69 0.14
CA ALA A 48 9.62 -11.34 -0.10
C ALA A 48 8.60 -11.32 -1.26
N PRO A 49 7.49 -10.55 -1.16
CA PRO A 49 6.49 -10.43 -2.22
C PRO A 49 7.08 -9.99 -3.57
N THR A 50 8.10 -9.13 -3.54
CA THR A 50 8.83 -8.66 -4.72
C THR A 50 9.57 -9.79 -5.45
N THR A 51 10.15 -10.73 -4.71
CA THR A 51 10.84 -11.90 -5.29
C THR A 51 9.85 -12.82 -5.99
N LEU A 52 8.71 -13.11 -5.35
CA LEU A 52 7.65 -13.93 -5.94
C LEU A 52 7.05 -13.28 -7.19
N ALA A 53 6.78 -11.96 -7.16
CA ALA A 53 6.33 -11.23 -8.34
C ALA A 53 7.35 -11.27 -9.48
N GLY A 54 8.65 -11.16 -9.18
CA GLY A 54 9.72 -11.26 -10.18
C GLY A 54 9.76 -12.64 -10.84
N LEU A 55 9.74 -13.71 -10.04
CA LEU A 55 9.73 -15.10 -10.55
C LEU A 55 8.48 -15.38 -11.39
N GLN A 56 7.31 -14.93 -10.95
CA GLN A 56 6.08 -15.03 -11.74
C GLN A 56 6.17 -14.26 -13.04
N GLY A 57 6.79 -13.08 -13.03
CA GLY A 57 7.05 -12.27 -14.23
C GLY A 57 7.89 -13.02 -15.25
N VAL A 58 9.02 -13.61 -14.83
CA VAL A 58 9.91 -14.40 -15.70
C VAL A 58 9.19 -15.61 -16.28
N PHE A 59 8.47 -16.37 -15.44
CA PHE A 59 7.64 -17.48 -15.89
C PHE A 59 6.61 -17.04 -16.93
N SER A 60 5.94 -15.92 -16.68
CA SER A 60 4.91 -15.40 -17.58
C SER A 60 5.50 -14.94 -18.92
N ILE A 61 6.68 -14.33 -18.94
CA ILE A 61 7.41 -14.00 -20.18
C ILE A 61 7.66 -15.26 -21.00
N GLY A 62 8.14 -16.34 -20.37
CA GLY A 62 8.36 -17.63 -21.04
C GLY A 62 7.07 -18.19 -21.65
N CYS A 63 5.96 -18.18 -20.90
CA CYS A 63 4.65 -18.59 -21.41
C CYS A 63 4.21 -17.76 -22.63
N HIS A 64 4.45 -16.45 -22.65
CA HIS A 64 4.06 -15.59 -23.78
C HIS A 64 4.97 -15.77 -24.99
N ALA A 65 6.27 -15.98 -24.79
CA ALA A 65 7.19 -16.32 -25.87
C ALA A 65 6.80 -17.64 -26.55
N TRP A 66 6.43 -18.66 -25.76
CA TRP A 66 5.95 -19.93 -26.29
C TRP A 66 4.57 -19.77 -26.97
N ALA A 67 3.64 -19.04 -26.34
CA ALA A 67 2.33 -18.74 -26.91
C ALA A 67 2.45 -18.06 -28.27
N TYR A 68 3.32 -17.07 -28.39
CA TYR A 68 3.57 -16.36 -29.65
C TYR A 68 4.03 -17.32 -30.75
N ALA A 69 4.91 -18.27 -30.45
CA ALA A 69 5.45 -19.23 -31.42
C ALA A 69 4.40 -20.21 -31.98
N ILE A 70 3.33 -20.50 -31.22
CA ILE A 70 2.29 -21.47 -31.62
C ILE A 70 0.94 -20.83 -31.99
N ALA A 71 0.77 -19.52 -31.77
CA ALA A 71 -0.49 -18.79 -31.93
C ALA A 71 -0.98 -18.60 -33.37
N GLY A 72 -0.14 -18.86 -34.37
CA GLY A 72 -0.49 -18.66 -35.78
C GLY A 72 -0.98 -17.22 -36.04
N PRO A 73 -2.15 -17.01 -36.69
CA PRO A 73 -2.69 -15.69 -37.01
C PRO A 73 -2.99 -14.81 -35.78
N LEU A 74 -3.23 -15.42 -34.62
CA LEU A 74 -3.60 -14.70 -33.39
C LEU A 74 -2.38 -14.26 -32.57
N ARG A 75 -1.14 -14.44 -33.07
CA ARG A 75 0.10 -14.18 -32.32
C ARG A 75 0.24 -12.75 -31.78
N ALA A 76 -0.36 -11.77 -32.44
CA ALA A 76 -0.38 -10.38 -31.95
C ALA A 76 -1.07 -10.25 -30.58
N ALA A 77 -2.05 -11.11 -30.27
CA ALA A 77 -2.72 -11.11 -28.97
C ALA A 77 -1.78 -11.58 -27.84
N ALA A 78 -0.82 -12.46 -28.12
CA ALA A 78 0.20 -12.87 -27.16
C ALA A 78 1.12 -11.70 -26.76
N LEU A 79 1.28 -10.70 -27.64
CA LEU A 79 2.10 -9.51 -27.35
C LEU A 79 1.39 -8.53 -26.40
N MET A 80 0.05 -8.43 -26.49
CA MET A 80 -0.74 -7.65 -25.53
C MET A 80 -0.60 -8.20 -24.11
N GLY A 81 -0.48 -9.52 -23.96
CA GLY A 81 -0.25 -10.16 -22.67
C GLY A 81 1.06 -9.74 -22.00
N LEU A 82 2.12 -9.49 -22.78
CA LEU A 82 3.39 -8.97 -22.26
C LEU A 82 3.24 -7.57 -21.65
N MET A 83 2.41 -6.71 -22.26
CA MET A 83 2.15 -5.37 -21.71
C MET A 83 1.44 -5.44 -20.36
N VAL A 84 0.46 -6.33 -20.22
CA VAL A 84 -0.24 -6.54 -18.94
C VAL A 84 0.74 -7.02 -17.86
N ILE A 85 1.70 -7.88 -18.21
CA ILE A 85 2.75 -8.32 -17.29
C ILE A 85 3.57 -7.13 -16.78
N VAL A 86 4.09 -6.30 -17.68
CA VAL A 86 4.94 -5.16 -17.31
C VAL A 86 4.16 -4.15 -16.46
N VAL A 87 2.92 -3.82 -16.83
CA VAL A 87 2.05 -2.90 -16.07
C VAL A 87 1.77 -3.43 -14.66
N PHE A 88 1.46 -4.71 -14.49
CA PHE A 88 1.18 -5.22 -13.16
C PHE A 88 2.47 -5.41 -12.34
N CYS A 89 3.57 -5.85 -12.95
CA CYS A 89 4.88 -5.92 -12.31
C CYS A 89 5.36 -4.54 -11.84
N ALA A 90 5.02 -3.47 -12.56
CA ALA A 90 5.29 -2.11 -12.16
C ALA A 90 4.66 -1.69 -10.82
N PHE A 91 3.54 -2.31 -10.40
CA PHE A 91 2.95 -2.06 -9.09
C PHE A 91 3.59 -2.90 -7.98
N ALA A 92 4.14 -4.07 -8.31
CA ALA A 92 4.66 -5.02 -7.33
C ALA A 92 6.18 -4.95 -7.14
N LEU A 93 6.93 -4.48 -8.13
CA LEU A 93 8.39 -4.49 -8.15
C LEU A 93 9.00 -3.10 -7.99
N ARG A 94 10.30 -3.07 -7.63
CA ARG A 94 11.08 -1.82 -7.63
C ARG A 94 11.34 -1.36 -9.08
N PRO A 95 11.52 -0.05 -9.35
CA PRO A 95 11.74 0.45 -10.71
C PRO A 95 12.89 -0.26 -11.46
N ARG A 96 14.00 -0.56 -10.77
CA ARG A 96 15.12 -1.33 -11.34
C ARG A 96 14.74 -2.75 -11.73
N GLN A 97 13.93 -3.42 -10.90
CA GLN A 97 13.46 -4.79 -11.18
C GLN A 97 12.44 -4.82 -12.31
N THR A 98 11.54 -3.83 -12.37
CA THR A 98 10.61 -3.66 -13.49
C THR A 98 11.34 -3.44 -14.80
N LEU A 99 12.39 -2.58 -14.81
CA LEU A 99 13.21 -2.35 -15.99
C LEU A 99 13.93 -3.62 -16.45
N LEU A 100 14.55 -4.37 -15.53
CA LEU A 100 15.21 -5.63 -15.87
C LEU A 100 14.22 -6.65 -16.45
N LEU A 101 13.03 -6.76 -15.86
CA LEU A 101 12.00 -7.68 -16.33
C LEU A 101 11.43 -7.26 -17.69
N ALA A 102 11.22 -5.96 -17.91
CA ALA A 102 10.79 -5.40 -19.19
C ALA A 102 11.84 -5.64 -20.28
N ALA A 103 13.13 -5.40 -19.98
CA ALA A 103 14.24 -5.67 -20.88
C ALA A 103 14.36 -7.17 -21.22
N LEU A 104 14.20 -8.04 -20.23
CA LEU A 104 14.16 -9.49 -20.43
C LEU A 104 12.99 -9.89 -21.34
N GLY A 105 11.80 -9.35 -21.10
CA GLY A 105 10.61 -9.63 -21.90
C GLY A 105 10.76 -9.17 -23.35
N VAL A 106 11.24 -7.95 -23.56
CA VAL A 106 11.51 -7.41 -24.91
C VAL A 106 12.60 -8.22 -25.61
N SER A 107 13.68 -8.60 -24.90
CA SER A 107 14.76 -9.40 -25.50
C SER A 107 14.31 -10.81 -25.86
N ALA A 108 13.57 -11.48 -24.97
CA ALA A 108 13.04 -12.81 -25.23
C ALA A 108 12.08 -12.81 -26.43
N MET A 109 11.17 -11.84 -26.48
CA MET A 109 10.22 -11.72 -27.58
C MET A 109 10.89 -11.27 -28.89
N GLY A 110 11.86 -10.34 -28.82
CA GLY A 110 12.65 -9.94 -29.99
C GLY A 110 13.43 -11.12 -30.59
N GLY A 111 13.99 -11.98 -29.72
CA GLY A 111 14.67 -13.20 -30.14
C GLY A 111 13.73 -14.19 -30.83
N THR A 112 12.53 -14.43 -30.28
CA THR A 112 11.54 -15.32 -30.92
C THR A 112 11.05 -14.76 -32.25
N MET A 113 10.74 -13.47 -32.32
CA MET A 113 10.29 -12.79 -33.54
C MET A 113 11.38 -12.86 -34.62
N TRP A 114 12.63 -12.56 -34.28
CA TRP A 114 13.76 -12.63 -35.20
C TRP A 114 13.99 -14.06 -35.72
N TRP A 115 13.96 -15.06 -34.83
CA TRP A 115 14.12 -16.45 -35.21
C TRP A 115 13.05 -16.90 -36.21
N HIS A 116 11.77 -16.59 -35.94
CA HIS A 116 10.67 -16.97 -36.81
C HIS A 116 10.68 -16.21 -38.14
N ALA A 117 10.98 -14.91 -38.14
CA ALA A 117 11.11 -14.12 -39.37
C ALA A 117 12.26 -14.61 -40.27
N ALA A 118 13.33 -15.17 -39.69
CA ALA A 118 14.45 -15.72 -40.45
C ALA A 118 14.15 -17.10 -41.06
N HIS A 119 13.36 -17.94 -40.38
CA HIS A 119 13.10 -19.32 -40.81
C HIS A 119 11.80 -19.51 -41.59
N ASP A 120 10.79 -18.67 -41.39
CA ASP A 120 9.50 -18.75 -42.09
C ASP A 120 8.96 -17.35 -42.44
N PRO A 121 9.59 -16.67 -43.43
CA PRO A 121 9.21 -15.30 -43.79
C PRO A 121 7.80 -15.17 -44.39
N LEU A 122 7.23 -16.27 -44.91
CA LEU A 122 5.89 -16.31 -45.48
C LEU A 122 4.82 -16.14 -44.40
N HIS A 123 4.96 -16.86 -43.28
CA HIS A 123 4.05 -16.71 -42.15
C HIS A 123 4.47 -15.59 -41.20
N PHE A 124 5.76 -15.23 -41.14
CA PHE A 124 6.32 -14.17 -40.31
C PHE A 124 7.01 -13.10 -41.16
N PRO A 125 6.25 -12.22 -41.84
CA PRO A 125 6.83 -11.17 -42.69
C PRO A 125 7.74 -10.24 -41.87
N PRO A 126 9.03 -10.11 -42.22
CA PRO A 126 9.99 -9.34 -41.43
C PRO A 126 9.58 -7.88 -41.20
N ALA A 127 8.92 -7.25 -42.18
CA ALA A 127 8.43 -5.88 -42.06
C ALA A 127 7.34 -5.73 -40.98
N VAL A 128 6.40 -6.68 -40.90
CA VAL A 128 5.32 -6.66 -39.91
C VAL A 128 5.89 -6.95 -38.52
N GLU A 129 6.80 -7.92 -38.42
CA GLU A 129 7.45 -8.25 -37.15
C GLU A 129 8.33 -7.12 -36.63
N ALA A 130 9.05 -6.41 -37.49
CA ALA A 130 9.85 -5.25 -37.12
C ALA A 130 9.00 -4.10 -36.54
N VAL A 131 7.89 -3.76 -37.19
CA VAL A 131 6.95 -2.73 -36.69
C VAL A 131 6.35 -3.15 -35.36
N THR A 132 5.91 -4.41 -35.27
CA THR A 132 5.30 -4.96 -34.06
C THR A 132 6.28 -4.96 -32.88
N PHE A 133 7.53 -5.33 -33.12
CA PHE A 133 8.60 -5.27 -32.13
C PHE A 133 8.89 -3.84 -31.70
N ALA A 134 8.99 -2.90 -32.64
CA ALA A 134 9.24 -1.49 -32.35
C ALA A 134 8.13 -0.89 -31.46
N VAL A 135 6.86 -1.16 -31.79
CA VAL A 135 5.71 -0.71 -30.99
C VAL A 135 5.76 -1.32 -29.58
N MET A 136 6.02 -2.61 -29.45
CA MET A 136 6.13 -3.31 -28.17
C MET A 136 7.30 -2.80 -27.31
N ALA A 137 8.46 -2.56 -27.92
CA ALA A 137 9.62 -2.03 -27.22
C ALA A 137 9.37 -0.59 -26.73
N ALA A 138 8.79 0.25 -27.59
CA ALA A 138 8.43 1.62 -27.25
C ALA A 138 7.39 1.69 -26.12
N SER A 139 6.34 0.87 -26.17
CA SER A 139 5.31 0.82 -25.13
C SER A 139 5.85 0.26 -23.80
N SER A 140 6.67 -0.79 -23.83
CA SER A 140 7.34 -1.34 -22.65
C SER A 140 8.25 -0.31 -21.96
N LEU A 141 9.00 0.47 -22.75
CA LEU A 141 9.81 1.57 -22.25
C LEU A 141 8.93 2.67 -21.62
N ALA A 142 7.86 3.09 -22.31
CA ALA A 142 6.93 4.09 -21.80
C ALA A 142 6.32 3.68 -20.45
N VAL A 143 5.85 2.43 -20.31
CA VAL A 143 5.32 1.91 -19.05
C VAL A 143 6.38 1.91 -17.95
N THR A 144 7.62 1.52 -18.27
CA THR A 144 8.72 1.50 -17.29
C THR A 144 9.06 2.91 -16.78
N LEU A 145 9.07 3.91 -17.66
CA LEU A 145 9.30 5.31 -17.28
C LEU A 145 8.15 5.85 -16.41
N LEU A 146 6.90 5.62 -16.83
CA LEU A 146 5.71 6.00 -16.05
C LEU A 146 5.71 5.37 -14.65
N THR A 147 6.17 4.13 -14.54
CA THR A 147 6.31 3.44 -13.25
C THR A 147 7.27 4.16 -12.31
N GLY A 148 8.41 4.61 -12.83
CA GLY A 148 9.38 5.38 -12.07
C GLY A 148 8.78 6.66 -11.48
N GLU A 149 8.03 7.41 -12.28
CA GLU A 149 7.34 8.63 -11.85
C GLU A 149 6.21 8.32 -10.85
N MET A 150 5.40 7.30 -11.10
CA MET A 150 4.35 6.87 -10.18
C MET A 150 4.89 6.42 -8.82
N SER A 151 6.08 5.81 -8.77
CA SER A 151 6.74 5.46 -7.52
C SER A 151 7.18 6.70 -6.73
N LYS A 152 7.71 7.74 -7.41
CA LYS A 152 8.06 9.02 -6.77
C LYS A 152 6.82 9.73 -6.23
N LEU A 153 5.76 9.83 -7.04
CA LEU A 153 4.51 10.48 -6.64
C LEU A 153 3.85 9.78 -5.45
N ARG A 154 3.83 8.44 -5.45
CA ARG A 154 3.33 7.66 -4.30
C ARG A 154 4.14 7.91 -3.04
N ALA A 155 5.46 8.02 -3.14
CA ALA A 155 6.33 8.34 -2.00
C ALA A 155 6.05 9.75 -1.46
N LEU A 156 5.88 10.75 -2.35
CA LEU A 156 5.54 12.11 -1.99
C LEU A 156 4.18 12.19 -1.28
N LEU A 157 3.13 11.59 -1.86
CA LEU A 157 1.79 11.55 -1.26
C LEU A 157 1.81 10.89 0.12
N LYS A 158 2.60 9.82 0.29
CA LYS A 158 2.75 9.17 1.60
C LYS A 158 3.41 10.08 2.63
N SER A 159 4.43 10.84 2.23
CA SER A 159 5.08 11.82 3.10
C SER A 159 4.10 12.92 3.51
N GLN A 160 3.42 13.56 2.54
CA GLN A 160 2.45 14.61 2.81
C GLN A 160 1.31 14.16 3.72
N LYS A 161 0.84 12.92 3.54
CA LYS A 161 -0.15 12.32 4.44
C LYS A 161 0.37 12.22 5.88
N ASN A 162 1.61 11.76 6.05
CA ASN A 162 2.20 11.66 7.39
C ASN A 162 2.36 13.04 8.03
N ASP A 163 2.86 14.03 7.28
CA ASP A 163 3.02 15.40 7.77
C ASP A 163 1.68 16.02 8.19
N LEU A 164 0.63 15.79 7.41
CA LEU A 164 -0.74 16.21 7.75
C LEU A 164 -1.23 15.53 9.03
N LEU A 165 -1.01 14.23 9.19
CA LEU A 165 -1.40 13.51 10.40
C LEU A 165 -0.66 14.04 11.64
N THR A 166 0.63 14.33 11.52
CA THR A 166 1.42 14.92 12.62
C THR A 166 0.94 16.33 12.96
N ALA A 167 0.64 17.16 11.96
CA ALA A 167 0.10 18.50 12.18
C ALA A 167 -1.29 18.44 12.86
N LEU A 168 -2.16 17.52 12.43
CA LEU A 168 -3.46 17.29 13.06
C LEU A 168 -3.32 16.82 14.51
N ASP A 169 -2.40 15.91 14.79
CA ASP A 169 -2.13 15.43 16.16
C ASP A 169 -1.64 16.58 17.05
N THR A 170 -0.72 17.40 16.55
CA THR A 170 -0.20 18.57 17.27
C THR A 170 -1.32 19.58 17.58
N ILE A 171 -2.14 19.92 16.57
CA ILE A 171 -3.29 20.82 16.76
C ILE A 171 -4.26 20.24 17.77
N ARG A 172 -4.51 18.92 17.73
CA ARG A 172 -5.38 18.23 18.68
C ARG A 172 -4.81 18.36 20.10
N THR A 173 -3.54 18.05 20.32
CA THR A 173 -2.90 18.18 21.63
C THR A 173 -3.01 19.60 22.17
N LEU A 174 -2.68 20.62 21.38
CA LEU A 174 -2.80 22.03 21.77
C LEU A 174 -4.26 22.43 22.07
N ALA A 175 -5.22 21.86 21.34
CA ALA A 175 -6.63 22.15 21.53
C ALA A 175 -7.24 21.41 22.74
N THR A 176 -6.66 20.30 23.18
CA THR A 176 -7.26 19.44 24.22
C THR A 176 -6.52 19.41 25.55
N VAL A 177 -5.25 19.80 25.61
CA VAL A 177 -4.38 19.66 26.79
C VAL A 177 -3.98 21.04 27.32
N ASP A 178 -3.87 21.18 28.64
CA ASP A 178 -3.28 22.33 29.31
C ASP A 178 -1.74 22.19 29.34
N GLU A 179 -1.03 23.20 28.84
CA GLU A 179 0.45 23.14 28.70
C GLU A 179 1.19 23.06 30.04
N LEU A 180 0.62 23.62 31.12
CA LEU A 180 1.29 23.66 32.41
C LEU A 180 1.23 22.30 33.12
N THR A 181 0.05 21.69 33.14
CA THR A 181 -0.26 20.50 33.95
C THR A 181 -0.34 19.21 33.13
N SER A 182 -0.38 19.30 31.80
CA SER A 182 -0.65 18.18 30.88
C SER A 182 -1.99 17.47 31.13
N LEU A 183 -2.93 18.10 31.84
CA LEU A 183 -4.31 17.65 32.02
C LEU A 183 -5.15 18.04 30.81
N ALA A 184 -6.36 17.47 30.69
CA ALA A 184 -7.33 17.99 29.73
C ALA A 184 -7.60 19.47 30.03
N ASN A 185 -7.71 20.31 29.01
CA ASN A 185 -8.09 21.70 29.21
C ASN A 185 -9.63 21.83 29.36
N ARG A 186 -10.07 23.00 29.83
CA ARG A 186 -11.50 23.32 29.99
C ARG A 186 -12.34 23.03 28.74
N ARG A 187 -11.82 23.33 27.54
CA ARG A 187 -12.54 23.10 26.28
C ARG A 187 -12.81 21.61 26.07
N HIS A 188 -11.77 20.78 26.23
CA HIS A 188 -11.91 19.34 26.07
C HIS A 188 -12.82 18.74 27.15
N MET A 189 -12.74 19.22 28.38
CA MET A 189 -13.64 18.79 29.45
C MET A 189 -15.12 19.06 29.10
N ASN A 190 -15.44 20.23 28.54
CA ASN A 190 -16.80 20.53 28.09
C ASN A 190 -17.30 19.57 27.00
N GLU A 191 -16.44 19.18 26.06
CA GLU A 191 -16.77 18.21 25.01
C GLU A 191 -17.08 16.83 25.62
N LEU A 192 -16.26 16.39 26.59
CA LEU A 192 -16.47 15.13 27.30
C LEU A 192 -17.73 15.13 28.17
N LEU A 193 -17.99 16.22 28.88
CA LEU A 193 -19.23 16.40 29.65
C LEU A 193 -20.47 16.28 28.75
N THR A 194 -20.46 16.95 27.58
CA THR A 194 -21.54 16.85 26.59
C THR A 194 -21.72 15.42 26.09
N GLN A 195 -20.62 14.67 25.93
CA GLN A 195 -20.66 13.27 25.49
C GLN A 195 -21.24 12.36 26.58
N GLU A 196 -20.86 12.55 27.83
CA GLU A 196 -21.38 11.78 28.98
C GLU A 196 -22.84 12.11 29.27
N GLU A 197 -23.28 13.36 29.10
CA GLU A 197 -24.71 13.71 29.16
C GLU A 197 -25.53 12.89 28.16
N ARG A 198 -25.09 12.79 26.91
CA ARG A 198 -25.77 11.98 25.89
C ARG A 198 -25.77 10.48 26.24
N ARG A 199 -24.69 9.97 26.82
CA ARG A 199 -24.61 8.56 27.26
C ARG A 199 -25.53 8.28 28.42
N ARG A 200 -25.58 9.17 29.41
CA ARG A 200 -26.53 9.12 30.53
C ARG A 200 -27.96 9.10 30.00
N ASP A 201 -28.30 9.97 29.05
CA ASP A 201 -29.66 10.05 28.51
C ASP A 201 -30.06 8.79 27.72
N ALA A 202 -29.10 8.15 27.04
CA ALA A 202 -29.35 6.93 26.26
C ALA A 202 -29.37 5.63 27.10
N CYS A 203 -28.51 5.54 28.12
CA CYS A 203 -28.24 4.28 28.84
C CYS A 203 -28.57 4.33 30.34
N GLY A 204 -28.93 5.49 30.88
CA GLY A 204 -29.27 5.67 32.30
C GLY A 204 -28.10 5.54 33.28
N SER A 205 -26.85 5.53 32.79
CA SER A 205 -25.67 5.37 33.65
C SER A 205 -25.44 6.63 34.50
N PRO A 206 -25.31 6.51 35.85
CA PRO A 206 -25.01 7.66 36.70
C PRO A 206 -23.60 8.19 36.42
N THR A 207 -23.46 9.51 36.37
CA THR A 207 -22.18 10.24 36.18
C THR A 207 -21.96 11.17 37.37
N CYS A 208 -20.73 11.29 37.86
CA CYS A 208 -20.35 12.21 38.93
C CYS A 208 -19.36 13.25 38.38
N ILE A 209 -19.49 14.50 38.82
CA ILE A 209 -18.56 15.59 38.49
C ILE A 209 -18.13 16.21 39.81
N ALA A 210 -16.82 16.45 39.97
CA ALA A 210 -16.25 17.17 41.10
C ALA A 210 -15.42 18.35 40.56
N LEU A 211 -15.60 19.52 41.16
CA LEU A 211 -14.75 20.69 40.95
C LEU A 211 -13.83 20.82 42.17
N LEU A 212 -12.52 20.88 41.93
CA LEU A 212 -11.51 20.99 42.98
C LEU A 212 -10.86 22.36 42.90
N ASP A 213 -10.56 22.96 44.04
CA ASP A 213 -9.86 24.24 44.15
C ASP A 213 -8.70 24.11 45.15
N ILE A 214 -7.57 24.78 44.88
CA ILE A 214 -6.41 24.75 45.78
C ILE A 214 -6.52 25.88 46.80
N ASP A 215 -6.82 25.50 48.04
CA ASP A 215 -6.95 26.44 49.15
C ASP A 215 -5.72 27.37 49.28
N PHE A 216 -5.99 28.67 49.37
CA PHE A 216 -4.98 29.72 49.58
C PHE A 216 -3.87 29.79 48.50
N PHE A 217 -4.10 29.30 47.28
CA PHE A 217 -3.09 29.30 46.21
C PHE A 217 -2.48 30.68 45.94
N LYS A 218 -3.30 31.74 45.99
CA LYS A 218 -2.81 33.13 45.89
C LYS A 218 -1.71 33.48 46.89
N ARG A 219 -1.78 33.00 48.14
CA ARG A 219 -0.75 33.26 49.17
C ARG A 219 0.58 32.60 48.82
N ILE A 220 0.54 31.46 48.12
CA ILE A 220 1.74 30.77 47.63
C ILE A 220 2.39 31.62 46.53
N ASN A 221 1.61 32.07 45.56
CA ASN A 221 2.09 32.97 44.50
C ASN A 221 2.67 34.27 45.07
N ASP A 222 1.97 34.91 46.01
CA ASP A 222 2.39 36.18 46.58
C ASP A 222 3.69 36.05 47.41
N ARG A 223 3.89 34.91 48.08
CA ARG A 223 5.06 34.69 48.96
C ARG A 223 6.27 34.09 48.25
N PHE A 224 6.06 33.22 47.25
CA PHE A 224 7.11 32.42 46.62
C PHE A 224 7.24 32.65 45.11
N GLY A 225 6.37 33.49 44.54
CA GLY A 225 6.32 33.82 43.11
C GLY A 225 5.57 32.78 42.27
N HIS A 226 5.21 33.19 41.04
CA HIS A 226 4.42 32.36 40.12
C HIS A 226 5.07 31.03 39.74
N ALA A 227 6.40 30.98 39.63
CA ALA A 227 7.11 29.74 39.31
C ALA A 227 6.90 28.66 40.40
N ALA A 228 6.76 29.06 41.66
CA ALA A 228 6.44 28.15 42.76
C ALA A 228 4.99 27.68 42.69
N GLY A 229 4.04 28.57 42.34
CA GLY A 229 2.65 28.19 42.08
C GLY A 229 2.50 27.19 40.93
N ASP A 230 3.22 27.41 39.83
CA ASP A 230 3.27 26.48 38.69
C ASP A 230 3.78 25.09 39.09
N ALA A 231 4.79 25.03 39.98
CA ALA A 231 5.28 23.76 40.52
C ALA A 231 4.22 23.06 41.38
N VAL A 232 3.48 23.80 42.21
CA VAL A 232 2.36 23.27 43.00
C VAL A 232 1.25 22.73 42.09
N LEU A 233 0.86 23.44 41.04
CA LEU A 233 -0.16 22.98 40.09
C LEU A 233 0.26 21.68 39.39
N ARG A 234 1.52 21.57 38.96
CA ARG A 234 2.04 20.33 38.36
C ARG A 234 2.02 19.16 39.36
N ALA A 235 2.45 19.41 40.60
CA ALA A 235 2.48 18.38 41.64
C ALA A 235 1.07 17.91 42.01
N PHE A 236 0.13 18.85 42.15
CA PHE A 236 -1.28 18.55 42.41
C PHE A 236 -1.90 17.73 41.28
N ALA A 237 -1.71 18.15 40.03
CA ALA A 237 -2.19 17.42 38.85
C ALA A 237 -1.67 15.97 38.80
N GLN A 238 -0.39 15.77 39.08
CA GLN A 238 0.22 14.44 39.11
C GLN A 238 -0.30 13.58 40.26
N ALA A 239 -0.40 14.14 41.46
CA ALA A 239 -0.90 13.44 42.64
C ALA A 239 -2.37 13.01 42.46
N THR A 240 -3.24 13.92 42.02
CA THR A 240 -4.66 13.62 41.81
C THR A 240 -4.83 12.59 40.70
N ARG A 241 -4.08 12.68 39.59
CA ARG A 241 -4.15 11.70 38.49
C ARG A 241 -3.76 10.29 38.92
N ALA A 242 -2.84 10.14 39.86
CA ALA A 242 -2.41 8.83 40.36
C ALA A 242 -3.50 8.12 41.20
N GLU A 243 -4.42 8.88 41.78
CA GLU A 243 -5.51 8.35 42.62
C GLU A 243 -6.80 8.07 41.82
N LEU A 244 -6.88 8.50 40.57
CA LEU A 244 -8.04 8.31 39.70
C LEU A 244 -8.10 6.92 39.07
N ARG A 245 -9.30 6.41 38.85
CA ARG A 245 -9.53 5.08 38.27
C ARG A 245 -9.37 5.12 36.75
N GLU A 246 -9.21 3.94 36.17
CA GLU A 246 -9.25 3.77 34.72
C GLU A 246 -10.63 4.16 34.18
N GLY A 247 -10.69 5.26 33.40
CA GLY A 247 -11.92 5.83 32.86
C GLY A 247 -12.31 7.19 33.45
N ASP A 248 -11.75 7.58 34.61
CA ASP A 248 -11.95 8.91 35.17
C ASP A 248 -11.13 9.95 34.37
N VAL A 249 -11.67 11.15 34.21
CA VAL A 249 -11.01 12.25 33.49
C VAL A 249 -10.75 13.42 34.44
N LEU A 250 -9.50 13.88 34.46
CA LEU A 250 -9.09 15.09 35.16
C LEU A 250 -8.76 16.19 34.16
N ALA A 251 -9.31 17.37 34.40
CA ALA A 251 -9.10 18.55 33.57
C ALA A 251 -8.77 19.77 34.43
N ARG A 252 -7.98 20.69 33.89
CA ARG A 252 -7.79 22.03 34.46
C ARG A 252 -8.91 22.94 33.94
N TRP A 253 -9.80 23.33 34.83
CA TRP A 253 -10.98 24.13 34.51
C TRP A 253 -10.66 25.64 34.50
N GLY A 254 -9.74 26.08 35.35
CA GLY A 254 -9.38 27.47 35.56
C GLY A 254 -7.89 27.68 35.85
N GLY A 255 -7.54 28.86 36.39
CA GLY A 255 -6.15 29.15 36.76
C GLY A 255 -5.63 28.22 37.87
N GLU A 256 -6.46 27.99 38.88
CA GLU A 256 -6.19 27.17 40.07
C GLU A 256 -7.20 26.02 40.27
N GLU A 257 -8.16 25.92 39.34
CA GLU A 257 -9.28 24.96 39.30
C GLU A 257 -9.08 23.88 38.23
#